data_AF-A0A4R9WAB9-F1
#
_entry.id   AF-A0A4R9WAB9-F1
#
_cell.length_a   1.000
_cell.length_b   1.000
_cell.length_c   1.000
_cell.angle_alpha   90.00
_cell.angle_beta   90.00
_cell.angle_gamma   90.00
#
_symmetry.space_group_name_H-M   'P 1'
#
loop_
_entity.id
_entity.type
_entity.pdbx_description
1 polymer ?
#
loop_
_entity_poly.entity_id
_entity_poly.type
_entity_poly.pdbx_seq_one_letter_code
_entity_poly.pdbx_strand_id
1 'polypeptide(L)'
;MKRRGSKSKNRIVITPAAVEAFKANDFKALHRALGLKPWEMSPLPRDIEPLGCDPERPPNSRTTLFDQSFDQAVELQRALLEAVQ
;
A
#
# COMPACT_ATOMS: atom_id res chain seq x y z
N MET A 1 -9.68 -6.04 -34.79
CA MET A 1 -8.78 -6.49 -33.70
C MET A 1 -8.82 -5.47 -32.58
N LYS A 2 -9.33 -5.85 -31.39
CA LYS A 2 -9.42 -4.95 -30.22
C LYS A 2 -8.01 -4.64 -29.71
N ARG A 3 -7.66 -3.35 -29.69
CA ARG A 3 -6.36 -2.84 -29.21
C ARG A 3 -6.23 -3.17 -27.73
N ARG A 4 -5.30 -4.04 -27.35
CA ARG A 4 -4.91 -4.23 -25.95
C ARG A 4 -4.11 -2.99 -25.55
N GLY A 5 -4.78 -2.08 -24.85
CA GLY A 5 -4.19 -0.86 -24.32
C GLY A 5 -2.92 -1.18 -23.53
N SER A 6 -1.88 -0.41 -23.83
CA SER A 6 -0.58 -0.39 -23.19
C SER A 6 -0.76 -0.45 -21.67
N LYS A 7 -0.16 -1.46 -21.03
CA LYS A 7 -0.10 -1.62 -19.58
C LYS A 7 0.80 -0.52 -19.02
N SER A 8 0.26 0.69 -18.87
CA SER A 8 0.92 1.76 -18.12
C SER A 8 1.25 1.19 -16.75
N LYS A 9 2.53 1.27 -16.36
CA LYS A 9 3.07 0.81 -15.08
C LYS A 9 2.05 1.11 -13.97
N ASN A 10 1.55 0.06 -13.33
CA ASN A 10 0.49 0.06 -12.32
C ASN A 10 0.68 1.20 -11.31
N ARG A 11 0.06 2.36 -11.54
CA ARG A 11 -0.13 3.37 -10.51
C ARG A 11 -1.34 2.89 -9.70
N ILE A 12 -1.11 2.40 -8.49
CA ILE A 12 -2.18 2.01 -7.58
C ILE A 12 -3.04 3.25 -7.33
N VAL A 13 -4.34 3.15 -7.55
CA VAL A 13 -5.29 4.25 -7.41
C VAL A 13 -5.91 4.19 -6.01
N ILE A 14 -5.84 5.30 -5.27
CA ILE A 14 -6.52 5.43 -3.98
C ILE A 14 -8.02 5.54 -4.24
N THR A 15 -8.78 4.54 -3.78
CA THR A 15 -10.24 4.52 -3.89
C THR A 15 -10.88 4.97 -2.57
N PRO A 16 -12.15 5.42 -2.57
CA PRO A 16 -12.86 5.73 -1.33
C PRO A 16 -12.88 4.54 -0.35
N ALA A 17 -13.00 3.31 -0.87
CA ALA A 17 -12.94 2.10 -0.05
C ALA A 17 -11.57 1.92 0.64
N ALA A 18 -10.47 2.29 -0.03
CA ALA A 18 -9.14 2.27 0.58
C ALA A 18 -9.00 3.31 1.69
N VAL A 19 -9.56 4.52 1.49
CA VAL A 19 -9.55 5.58 2.51
C VAL A 19 -10.32 5.15 3.75
N GLU A 20 -11.52 4.59 3.58
CA GLU A 20 -12.34 4.13 4.71
C GLU A 20 -11.70 2.94 5.44
N ALA A 21 -11.10 2.00 4.70
CA ALA A 21 -10.36 0.89 5.30
C ALA A 21 -9.11 1.38 6.07
N PHE A 22 -8.42 2.40 5.56
CA PHE A 22 -7.28 3.01 6.23
C PHE A 22 -7.69 3.70 7.53
N LYS A 23 -8.77 4.50 7.51
CA LYS A 23 -9.32 5.13 8.74
C LYS A 23 -9.77 4.09 9.78
N ALA A 24 -10.31 2.97 9.32
CA ALA A 24 -10.75 1.87 10.18
C ALA A 24 -9.61 0.96 10.68
N ASN A 25 -8.36 1.19 10.24
CA ASN A 25 -7.22 0.32 10.49
C ASN A 25 -7.46 -1.15 10.05
N ASP A 26 -8.29 -1.37 9.02
CA ASP A 26 -8.60 -2.70 8.51
C ASP A 26 -7.58 -3.12 7.45
N PHE A 27 -6.55 -3.83 7.90
CA PHE A 27 -5.49 -4.37 7.03
C PHE A 27 -6.03 -5.16 5.84
N LYS A 28 -6.99 -6.08 6.07
CA LYS A 28 -7.46 -6.99 5.01
C LYS A 28 -8.27 -6.23 3.97
N ALA A 29 -9.17 -5.36 4.41
CA ALA A 29 -9.96 -4.54 3.52
C ALA A 29 -9.06 -3.57 2.73
N LEU A 30 -8.04 -2.99 3.38
CA LEU A 30 -7.12 -2.07 2.75
C LEU A 30 -6.27 -2.74 1.66
N HIS A 31 -5.68 -3.90 1.96
CA HIS A 31 -4.93 -4.68 0.96
C HIS A 31 -5.79 -5.01 -0.25
N ARG A 32 -7.03 -5.44 -0.02
CA ARG A 32 -7.97 -5.74 -1.11
C ARG A 32 -8.34 -4.49 -1.92
N ALA A 33 -8.60 -3.37 -1.26
CA ALA A 33 -9.00 -2.12 -1.89
C ALA A 33 -7.86 -1.50 -2.74
N LEU A 34 -6.61 -1.67 -2.30
CA LEU A 34 -5.42 -1.21 -3.02
C LEU A 34 -4.89 -2.24 -4.04
N GLY A 35 -5.48 -3.45 -4.07
CA GLY A 35 -5.03 -4.53 -4.96
C GLY A 35 -3.64 -5.06 -4.59
N LEU A 36 -3.23 -4.91 -3.33
CA LEU A 36 -1.96 -5.42 -2.82
C LEU A 36 -2.03 -6.94 -2.63
N LYS A 37 -0.90 -7.60 -2.87
CA LYS A 37 -0.72 -9.03 -2.63
C LYS A 37 -0.55 -9.31 -1.14
N PRO A 38 -0.89 -10.52 -0.66
CA PRO A 38 -0.80 -10.87 0.76
C PRO A 38 0.59 -10.72 1.41
N TRP A 39 1.65 -10.74 0.60
CA TRP A 39 3.05 -10.61 1.04
C TRP A 39 3.63 -9.21 0.79
N GLU A 40 2.86 -8.27 0.26
CA GLU A 40 3.28 -6.87 0.17
C GLU A 40 3.02 -6.17 1.49
N MET A 41 3.91 -5.23 1.84
CA MET A 41 3.81 -4.44 3.05
C MET A 41 2.57 -3.55 3.02
N SER A 42 1.89 -3.44 4.16
CA SER A 42 0.71 -2.59 4.26
C SER A 42 1.11 -1.12 4.36
N PRO A 43 0.34 -0.19 3.78
CA PRO A 43 0.53 1.24 4.03
C PRO A 43 0.00 1.68 5.42
N LEU A 44 -0.59 0.78 6.21
CA LEU A 44 -0.90 1.07 7.61
C LEU A 44 0.37 1.40 8.40
N PRO A 45 0.30 2.30 9.40
CA PRO A 45 1.40 2.53 10.32
C PRO A 45 1.80 1.24 11.05
N ARG A 46 3.11 1.03 11.19
CA ARG A 46 3.66 -0.14 11.88
C ARG A 46 3.24 -0.26 13.36
N ASP A 47 2.93 0.86 14.00
CA ASP A 47 2.42 0.89 15.38
C ASP A 47 1.01 0.30 15.51
N ILE A 48 0.25 0.28 14.42
CA ILE A 48 -1.12 -0.23 14.37
C ILE A 48 -1.13 -1.67 13.86
N GLU A 49 -0.38 -1.95 12.80
CA GLU A 49 -0.31 -3.27 12.16
C GLU A 49 1.16 -3.71 12.05
N PRO A 50 1.56 -4.86 12.62
CA PRO A 50 2.93 -5.36 12.56
C PRO A 50 3.50 -5.49 11.14
N LEU A 51 2.65 -5.75 10.14
CA LEU A 51 3.00 -5.81 8.71
C LEU A 51 2.88 -4.47 7.98
N GLY A 52 2.68 -3.39 8.73
CA GLY A 52 2.62 -2.01 8.26
C GLY A 52 4.00 -1.43 7.92
N CYS A 53 3.98 -0.27 7.26
CA CYS A 53 5.17 0.50 6.95
C CYS A 53 5.41 1.60 7.98
N ASP A 54 6.69 1.86 8.23
CA ASP A 54 7.17 2.98 9.04
C ASP A 54 8.24 3.73 8.24
N PRO A 55 7.95 4.95 7.74
CA PRO A 55 8.89 5.75 6.97
C PRO A 55 10.20 6.07 7.71
N GLU A 56 10.18 6.09 9.06
CA GLU A 56 11.36 6.39 9.88
C GLU A 56 12.21 5.14 10.17
N ARG A 57 11.66 3.95 9.94
CA ARG A 57 12.32 2.66 10.18
C ARG A 57 12.31 1.79 8.93
N PRO A 58 13.07 2.17 7.88
CA PRO A 58 13.20 1.36 6.68
C PRO A 58 13.84 -0.02 7.00
N PRO A 59 13.54 -1.06 6.20
CA PRO A 59 14.18 -2.35 6.35
C PRO A 59 15.68 -2.25 6.06
N ASN A 60 16.50 -2.93 6.88
CA ASN A 60 17.97 -2.93 6.76
C ASN A 60 18.47 -3.55 5.45
N SER A 61 17.69 -4.42 4.82
CA SER A 61 18.02 -5.07 3.55
C SER A 61 16.77 -5.27 2.70
N ARG A 62 16.90 -5.21 1.37
CA ARG A 62 15.80 -5.42 0.41
C ARG A 62 15.77 -6.86 -0.12
N THR A 63 16.04 -7.82 0.76
CA THR A 63 16.26 -9.22 0.41
C THR A 63 14.96 -9.97 0.15
N THR A 64 13.88 -9.63 0.86
CA THR A 64 12.58 -10.28 0.66
C THR A 64 11.67 -9.45 -0.25
N LEU A 65 10.67 -10.10 -0.88
CA LEU A 65 9.65 -9.39 -1.65
C LEU A 65 8.86 -8.40 -0.79
N PHE A 66 8.70 -8.72 0.49
CA PHE A 66 8.08 -7.83 1.47
C PHE A 66 8.92 -6.55 1.67
N ASP A 67 10.23 -6.68 1.91
CA ASP A 67 11.12 -5.52 2.09
C ASP A 67 11.21 -4.65 0.82
N GLN A 68 11.16 -5.28 -0.35
CA GLN A 68 11.16 -4.58 -1.64
C GLN A 68 9.91 -3.71 -1.81
N SER A 69 8.79 -4.08 -1.20
CA SER A 69 7.53 -3.31 -1.26
C SER A 69 7.47 -2.11 -0.30
N PHE A 70 8.51 -1.87 0.51
CA PHE A 70 8.54 -0.76 1.48
C PHE A 70 8.30 0.61 0.84
N ASP A 71 9.00 0.95 -0.24
CA ASP A 71 8.86 2.28 -0.87
C ASP A 71 7.43 2.48 -1.40
N GLN A 72 6.85 1.43 -2.01
CA GLN A 72 5.46 1.45 -2.46
C GLN A 72 4.49 1.66 -1.30
N ALA A 73 4.70 0.97 -0.17
CA ALA A 73 3.86 1.12 1.01
C ALA A 73 3.94 2.54 1.61
N VAL A 74 5.13 3.13 1.67
CA VAL A 74 5.32 4.52 2.14
C VAL A 74 4.65 5.54 1.21
N GLU A 75 4.77 5.36 -0.12
CA GLU A 75 4.07 6.22 -1.08
C GLU A 75 2.56 6.15 -0.93
N LEU A 76 2.02 4.93 -0.78
CA LEU A 76 0.59 4.70 -0.55
C LEU A 76 0.12 5.29 0.79
N GLN A 77 0.92 5.14 1.84
CA GLN A 77 0.62 5.70 3.16
C GLN A 77 0.49 7.23 3.08
N ARG A 78 1.43 7.91 2.41
CA ARG A 78 1.38 9.36 2.20
C ARG A 78 0.13 9.78 1.42
N ALA A 79 -0.19 9.07 0.34
CA ALA A 79 -1.37 9.35 -0.47
C ALA A 79 -2.68 9.12 0.30
N LEU A 80 -2.74 8.10 1.17
CA LEU A 80 -3.89 7.85 2.03
C LEU A 80 -4.02 8.94 3.11
N LEU A 81 -2.92 9.35 3.74
CA LEU A 81 -2.93 10.45 4.71
C LEU A 81 -3.41 11.77 4.09
N GLU A 82 -2.97 12.09 2.86
CA GLU A 82 -3.46 13.26 2.12
C GLU A 82 -4.94 13.15 1.79
N ALA A 83 -5.44 11.96 1.44
CA ALA A 83 -6.86 11.74 1.14
C ALA A 83 -7.78 11.71 2.38
N VAL A 84 -7.23 11.64 3.59
CA VAL A 84 -7.96 11.63 4.86
C VAL A 84 -8.11 13.04 5.45
N GLN A 85 -7.22 13.98 5.08
CA GLN A 85 -7.32 15.39 5.46
C GLN A 85 -8.57 16.06 4.89
#